data_AF-A0A0Q6G9M9-F1
#
_entry.id   AF-A0A0Q6G9M9-F1
#
_cell.length_a   1.000
_cell.length_b   1.000
_cell.length_c   1.000
_cell.angle_alpha   90.00
_cell.angle_beta   90.00
_cell.angle_gamma   90.00
#
_symmetry.space_group_name_H-M   'P 1'
#
loop_
_entity.id
_entity.type
_entity.pdbx_description
1 polymer ?
#
loop_
_entity_poly.entity_id
_entity_poly.type
_entity_poly.pdbx_seq_one_letter_code
_entity_poly.pdbx_strand_id
1 'polypeptide(L)'
;MSIATTPTSRGRRSSLLSKLRPRLLETLTTPHAVDRYLELVDPMMTVDDMRAEVVAVRHQTSDTVTLTLRPTWQWKGFSAGHFVQIGVVVDGVRHTRCYSPAGTAGTGDDTIELTVKAQPDGIVSNYLVASAKPGLVVNLAPATGTFELPSPRPDHVLLISGGSGITPVMSMLRTLVHEGYTGRVAFLHYAYTENDVCYRAELDRIAAENDNVDVLYAYTDQQNGGHLHGFFDTEHLNAAAPWHASAQTYLCGPPGLMKGVRSVFDDLGLSESLFSEEFVTAVPVVDGDASGTVSFSGSSVEAENDGATLLEQAENAGLTPEFGCRMGICFTCTAIKKSGCTRNVKTGELDSDPDNEIQLCISVPVGDVDIDV
;
A
#
# COMPACT_ATOMS: atom_id res chain seq x y z
N MET A 1 -61.96 -11.13 12.78
CA MET A 1 -61.81 -10.25 11.61
C MET A 1 -60.63 -9.33 11.86
N SER A 2 -59.48 -9.60 11.24
CA SER A 2 -58.48 -8.57 10.93
C SER A 2 -57.57 -9.13 9.83
N ILE A 3 -57.33 -8.30 8.83
CA ILE A 3 -56.88 -8.65 7.48
C ILE A 3 -55.34 -8.73 7.45
N ALA A 4 -54.82 -9.80 6.88
CA ALA A 4 -53.40 -9.97 6.56
C ALA A 4 -52.98 -9.00 5.44
N THR A 5 -51.84 -8.34 5.59
CA THR A 5 -51.18 -7.57 4.53
C THR A 5 -49.75 -8.04 4.36
N THR A 6 -49.50 -8.67 3.21
CA THR A 6 -48.20 -9.15 2.72
C THR A 6 -47.39 -7.97 2.16
N PRO A 7 -46.06 -7.87 2.36
CA PRO A 7 -45.25 -6.89 1.66
C PRO A 7 -44.97 -7.37 0.23
N THR A 8 -45.30 -6.51 -0.73
CA THR A 8 -45.03 -6.69 -2.17
C THR A 8 -43.54 -6.65 -2.48
N SER A 9 -43.01 -7.72 -3.07
CA SER A 9 -41.68 -7.75 -3.67
C SER A 9 -41.68 -6.95 -4.98
N ARG A 10 -40.86 -5.88 -5.04
CA ARG A 10 -40.56 -5.20 -6.32
C ARG A 10 -39.40 -5.92 -6.99
N GLY A 11 -39.72 -6.72 -8.01
CA GLY A 11 -38.74 -7.39 -8.85
C GLY A 11 -37.84 -6.40 -9.61
N ARG A 12 -36.52 -6.57 -9.45
CA ARG A 12 -35.51 -5.97 -10.33
C ARG A 12 -35.58 -6.66 -11.69
N ARG A 13 -36.16 -5.99 -12.69
CA ARG A 13 -35.96 -6.34 -14.10
C ARG A 13 -34.58 -5.84 -14.52
N SER A 14 -33.57 -6.70 -14.55
CA SER A 14 -32.30 -6.42 -15.21
C SER A 14 -32.51 -6.43 -16.73
N SER A 15 -32.71 -5.26 -17.33
CA SER A 15 -32.85 -5.17 -18.79
C SER A 15 -31.47 -5.26 -19.46
N LEU A 16 -31.35 -6.08 -20.52
CA LEU A 16 -30.20 -6.15 -21.42
C LEU A 16 -29.71 -4.77 -21.94
N LEU A 17 -30.56 -3.74 -21.87
CA LEU A 17 -30.24 -2.35 -22.25
C LEU A 17 -29.14 -1.70 -21.41
N SER A 18 -28.88 -2.16 -20.17
CA SER A 18 -27.80 -1.58 -19.34
C SER A 18 -26.40 -1.99 -19.82
N LYS A 19 -26.28 -3.10 -20.55
CA LYS A 19 -25.00 -3.58 -21.12
C LYS A 19 -24.73 -3.04 -22.53
N LEU A 20 -25.77 -2.58 -23.24
CA LEU A 20 -25.67 -2.05 -24.61
C LEU A 20 -25.30 -0.56 -24.66
N ARG A 21 -25.68 0.22 -23.63
CA ARG A 21 -25.38 1.66 -23.54
C ARG A 21 -23.89 2.04 -23.45
N PRO A 22 -23.04 1.39 -22.62
CA PRO A 22 -21.63 1.78 -22.53
C PRO A 22 -20.90 1.58 -23.87
N ARG A 23 -21.12 0.44 -24.54
CA ARG A 23 -20.50 0.14 -25.84
C ARG A 23 -20.85 1.14 -26.94
N LEU A 24 -22.11 1.57 -27.01
CA LEU A 24 -22.56 2.52 -28.03
C LEU A 24 -22.01 3.94 -27.76
N LEU A 25 -21.84 4.31 -26.49
CA LEU A 25 -21.26 5.59 -26.09
C LEU A 25 -19.74 5.61 -26.34
N GLU A 26 -19.02 4.52 -26.03
CA GLU A 26 -17.59 4.35 -26.33
C GLU A 26 -17.31 4.42 -27.84
N THR A 27 -18.21 3.84 -28.66
CA THR A 27 -18.09 3.90 -30.13
C THR A 27 -18.25 5.34 -30.65
N LEU A 28 -19.02 6.18 -29.96
CA LEU A 28 -19.24 7.59 -30.32
C LEU A 28 -18.12 8.52 -29.80
N THR A 29 -17.40 8.13 -28.75
CA THR A 29 -16.29 8.92 -28.18
C THR A 29 -14.92 8.52 -28.72
N THR A 30 -14.86 7.46 -29.55
CA THR A 30 -13.65 7.04 -30.27
C THR A 30 -12.99 8.24 -30.97
N PRO A 31 -11.67 8.49 -30.79
CA PRO A 31 -10.64 7.55 -30.32
C PRO A 31 -10.41 7.49 -28.80
N HIS A 32 -11.18 8.23 -27.98
CA HIS A 32 -10.94 8.32 -26.53
C HIS A 32 -12.11 7.77 -25.70
N ALA A 33 -11.81 7.27 -24.50
CA ALA A 33 -12.84 6.88 -23.54
C ALA A 33 -13.71 8.08 -23.15
N VAL A 34 -14.97 7.83 -22.79
CA VAL A 34 -15.95 8.86 -22.41
C VAL A 34 -15.41 9.77 -21.31
N ASP A 35 -14.69 9.18 -20.35
CA ASP A 35 -14.11 9.89 -19.20
C ASP A 35 -13.09 10.97 -19.59
N ARG A 36 -12.41 10.85 -20.75
CA ARG A 36 -11.50 11.90 -21.24
C ARG A 36 -12.23 13.16 -21.67
N TYR A 37 -13.47 13.04 -22.14
CA TYR A 37 -14.28 14.20 -22.47
C TYR A 37 -14.96 14.79 -21.23
N LEU A 38 -15.38 13.94 -20.27
CA LEU A 38 -15.95 14.41 -19.01
C LEU A 38 -14.92 15.18 -18.17
N GLU A 39 -13.65 14.77 -18.19
CA GLU A 39 -12.54 15.44 -17.52
C GLU A 39 -12.39 16.92 -17.93
N LEU A 40 -12.78 17.29 -19.16
CA LEU A 40 -12.74 18.69 -19.64
C LEU A 40 -13.84 19.57 -19.00
N VAL A 41 -14.92 18.96 -18.49
CA VAL A 41 -16.05 19.64 -17.86
C VAL A 41 -15.87 19.66 -16.36
N ASP A 42 -15.64 18.50 -15.77
CA ASP A 42 -15.37 18.31 -14.35
C ASP A 42 -14.49 17.04 -14.18
N PRO A 43 -13.26 17.17 -13.64
CA PRO A 43 -12.35 16.04 -13.49
C PRO A 43 -12.85 14.94 -12.54
N MET A 44 -13.87 15.20 -11.73
CA MET A 44 -14.52 14.23 -10.84
C MET A 44 -15.75 13.54 -11.45
N MET A 45 -16.20 13.94 -12.64
CA MET A 45 -17.23 13.23 -13.38
C MET A 45 -16.62 12.05 -14.14
N THR A 46 -16.77 10.84 -13.61
CA THR A 46 -16.27 9.61 -14.23
C THR A 46 -17.35 8.54 -14.35
N VAL A 47 -17.27 7.74 -15.42
CA VAL A 47 -18.09 6.56 -15.67
C VAL A 47 -17.35 5.32 -15.17
N ASP A 48 -16.10 5.12 -15.59
CA ASP A 48 -15.33 3.91 -15.31
C ASP A 48 -14.06 4.22 -14.50
N ASP A 49 -13.39 5.35 -14.77
CA ASP A 49 -12.22 5.80 -14.03
C ASP A 49 -12.56 6.06 -12.56
N MET A 50 -11.71 5.61 -11.65
CA MET A 50 -11.77 6.01 -10.25
C MET A 50 -10.74 7.10 -9.98
N ARG A 51 -11.20 8.19 -9.37
CA ARG A 51 -10.40 9.37 -9.05
C ARG A 51 -10.71 9.82 -7.64
N ALA A 52 -9.87 10.71 -7.12
CA ALA A 52 -10.15 11.39 -5.88
C ALA A 52 -9.67 12.84 -5.90
N GLU A 53 -10.43 13.71 -5.28
CA GLU A 53 -10.07 15.11 -5.09
C GLU A 53 -9.50 15.30 -3.68
N VAL A 54 -8.33 15.93 -3.58
CA VAL A 54 -7.81 16.43 -2.31
C VAL A 54 -8.76 17.51 -1.80
N VAL A 55 -9.42 17.27 -0.67
CA VAL A 55 -10.32 18.23 -0.02
C VAL A 55 -9.68 18.91 1.19
N ALA A 56 -8.66 18.31 1.79
CA ALA A 56 -7.88 18.92 2.87
C ALA A 56 -6.41 18.48 2.83
N VAL A 57 -5.53 19.35 3.34
CA VAL A 57 -4.08 19.13 3.41
C VAL A 57 -3.58 19.56 4.80
N ARG A 58 -2.81 18.70 5.46
CA ARG A 58 -2.23 18.95 6.78
C ARG A 58 -0.77 18.47 6.81
N HIS A 59 0.16 19.32 7.24
CA HIS A 59 1.55 18.90 7.48
C HIS A 59 1.70 18.50 8.95
N GLN A 60 2.10 17.26 9.20
CA GLN A 60 2.30 16.74 10.57
C GLN A 60 3.76 16.83 11.01
N THR A 61 4.69 16.65 10.08
CA THR A 61 6.14 16.80 10.28
C THR A 61 6.71 17.71 9.19
N SER A 62 8.01 18.01 9.25
CA SER A 62 8.72 18.81 8.24
C SER A 62 8.76 18.17 6.86
N ASP A 63 8.63 16.85 6.78
CA ASP A 63 8.79 16.06 5.56
C ASP A 63 7.57 15.20 5.22
N THR A 64 6.41 15.46 5.85
CA THR A 64 5.17 14.73 5.58
C THR A 64 4.01 15.64 5.21
N VAL A 65 3.07 15.07 4.45
CA VAL A 65 1.78 15.67 4.16
C VAL A 65 0.68 14.62 4.34
N THR A 66 -0.39 15.01 5.04
CA THR A 66 -1.62 14.24 5.19
C THR A 66 -2.70 14.85 4.32
N LEU A 67 -3.23 14.04 3.41
CA LEU A 67 -4.25 14.41 2.45
C LEU A 67 -5.57 13.72 2.83
N THR A 68 -6.64 14.50 2.89
CA THR A 68 -8.00 13.96 2.91
C THR A 68 -8.51 13.98 1.48
N LEU A 69 -8.82 12.81 0.94
CA LEU A 69 -9.30 12.64 -0.43
C LEU A 69 -10.78 12.30 -0.42
N ARG A 70 -11.56 12.97 -1.27
CA ARG A 70 -12.94 12.59 -1.59
C ARG A 70 -12.91 11.78 -2.90
N PRO A 71 -13.13 10.46 -2.85
CA PRO A 71 -13.11 9.63 -4.04
C PRO A 71 -14.41 9.75 -4.85
N THR A 72 -14.37 9.29 -6.09
CA THR A 72 -15.56 9.15 -6.93
C THR A 72 -16.44 7.98 -6.45
N TRP A 73 -17.68 7.90 -6.96
CA TRP A 73 -18.71 6.95 -6.54
C TRP A 73 -18.36 5.47 -6.72
N GLN A 74 -17.34 5.16 -7.53
CA GLN A 74 -16.82 3.80 -7.72
C GLN A 74 -16.17 3.25 -6.45
N TRP A 75 -15.67 4.10 -5.54
CA TRP A 75 -15.03 3.67 -4.29
C TRP A 75 -15.94 2.77 -3.45
N LYS A 76 -15.34 1.75 -2.81
CA LYS A 76 -16.04 0.74 -2.00
C LYS A 76 -15.48 0.60 -0.58
N GLY A 77 -14.60 1.51 -0.17
CA GLY A 77 -13.88 1.40 1.10
C GLY A 77 -12.60 0.56 0.97
N PHE A 78 -12.05 0.20 2.13
CA PHE A 78 -10.79 -0.52 2.29
C PHE A 78 -10.83 -1.35 3.59
N SER A 79 -9.99 -2.38 3.70
CA SER A 79 -9.72 -3.05 4.98
C SER A 79 -8.55 -2.37 5.69
N ALA A 80 -8.53 -2.41 7.02
CA ALA A 80 -7.48 -1.80 7.82
C ALA A 80 -6.12 -2.46 7.53
N GLY A 81 -5.19 -1.68 7.02
CA GLY A 81 -3.85 -2.12 6.59
C GLY A 81 -3.67 -2.29 5.08
N HIS A 82 -4.73 -2.23 4.28
CA HIS A 82 -4.62 -2.18 2.81
C HIS A 82 -3.84 -0.96 2.32
N PHE A 83 -3.43 -1.00 1.05
CA PHE A 83 -2.93 0.16 0.34
C PHE A 83 -3.85 0.54 -0.84
N VAL A 84 -3.73 1.78 -1.29
CA VAL A 84 -4.31 2.28 -2.53
C VAL A 84 -3.21 2.77 -3.47
N GLN A 85 -3.44 2.67 -4.77
CA GLN A 85 -2.59 3.32 -5.76
C GLN A 85 -3.15 4.70 -6.09
N ILE A 86 -2.29 5.72 -6.02
CA ILE A 86 -2.62 7.05 -6.53
C ILE A 86 -1.71 7.41 -7.70
N GLY A 87 -2.30 7.96 -8.74
CA GLY A 87 -1.61 8.43 -9.95
C GLY A 87 -1.67 9.95 -10.07
N VAL A 88 -0.51 10.60 -10.08
CA VAL A 88 -0.37 12.06 -10.28
C VAL A 88 0.37 12.36 -11.57
N VAL A 89 0.11 13.53 -12.17
CA VAL A 89 0.88 14.01 -13.33
C VAL A 89 1.92 15.02 -12.83
N VAL A 90 3.19 14.71 -13.05
CA VAL A 90 4.33 15.59 -12.74
C VAL A 90 5.09 15.83 -14.04
N ASP A 91 5.30 17.10 -14.40
CA ASP A 91 6.00 17.49 -15.63
C ASP A 91 5.47 16.81 -16.91
N GLY A 92 4.15 16.60 -16.98
CA GLY A 92 3.47 15.97 -18.12
C GLY A 92 3.50 14.44 -18.13
N VAL A 93 4.17 13.80 -17.18
CA VAL A 93 4.27 12.34 -17.06
C VAL A 93 3.41 11.84 -15.90
N ARG A 94 2.64 10.77 -16.12
CA ARG A 94 1.84 10.13 -15.07
C ARG A 94 2.73 9.20 -14.25
N HIS A 95 2.78 9.44 -12.95
CA HIS A 95 3.47 8.59 -11.99
C HIS A 95 2.48 8.02 -10.97
N THR A 96 2.55 6.71 -10.74
CA THR A 96 1.69 6.00 -9.79
C THR A 96 2.51 5.50 -8.61
N ARG A 97 2.00 5.68 -7.39
CA ARG A 97 2.60 5.15 -6.15
C ARG A 97 1.53 4.58 -5.23
N CYS A 98 1.95 3.64 -4.37
CA CYS A 98 1.08 3.04 -3.36
C CYS A 98 1.21 3.79 -2.04
N TYR A 99 0.08 3.99 -1.37
CA TYR A 99 0.02 4.55 -0.02
C TYR A 99 -1.07 3.83 0.77
N SER A 100 -0.80 3.53 2.03
CA SER A 100 -1.81 2.95 2.91
C SER A 100 -2.72 4.02 3.49
N PRO A 101 -4.05 3.90 3.35
CA PRO A 101 -5.00 4.71 4.11
C PRO A 101 -4.74 4.57 5.60
N ALA A 102 -4.72 5.71 6.30
CA ALA A 102 -4.58 5.75 7.74
C ALA A 102 -5.94 5.78 8.46
N GLY A 103 -7.04 6.00 7.73
CA GLY A 103 -8.39 6.13 8.30
C GLY A 103 -8.95 4.83 8.90
N THR A 104 -10.10 4.95 9.54
CA THR A 104 -10.88 3.83 10.07
C THR A 104 -11.54 3.04 8.95
N ALA A 105 -11.34 1.72 8.90
CA ALA A 105 -11.97 0.87 7.90
C ALA A 105 -13.45 0.59 8.24
N GLY A 106 -14.27 0.32 7.23
CA GLY A 106 -15.65 -0.17 7.41
C GLY A 106 -16.70 0.85 7.88
N THR A 107 -16.34 2.11 8.08
CA THR A 107 -17.25 3.17 8.57
C THR A 107 -18.21 3.72 7.52
N GLY A 108 -17.99 3.40 6.24
CA GLY A 108 -18.70 4.04 5.13
C GLY A 108 -18.36 5.53 4.98
N ASP A 109 -17.22 5.97 5.53
CA ASP A 109 -16.71 7.32 5.34
C ASP A 109 -16.48 7.59 3.84
N ASP A 110 -16.94 8.75 3.38
CA ASP A 110 -16.82 9.21 2.00
C ASP A 110 -15.43 9.81 1.73
N THR A 111 -14.46 9.59 2.62
CA THR A 111 -13.10 10.12 2.50
C THR A 111 -12.01 9.09 2.77
N ILE A 112 -10.83 9.35 2.20
CA ILE A 112 -9.61 8.55 2.38
C ILE A 112 -8.53 9.46 2.96
N GLU A 113 -7.96 9.11 4.12
CA GLU A 113 -6.81 9.83 4.68
C GLU A 113 -5.49 9.14 4.27
N LEU A 114 -4.64 9.83 3.50
CA LEU A 114 -3.31 9.35 3.11
C LEU A 114 -2.23 10.22 3.72
N THR A 115 -1.25 9.64 4.40
CA THR A 115 -0.04 10.37 4.82
C THR A 115 1.16 9.94 3.99
N VAL A 116 1.80 10.93 3.37
CA VAL A 116 2.92 10.77 2.44
C VAL A 116 4.14 11.42 3.07
N LYS A 117 5.25 10.68 3.15
CA LYS A 117 6.56 11.19 3.54
C LYS A 117 7.43 11.40 2.29
N ALA A 118 8.09 12.55 2.21
CA ALA A 118 9.07 12.85 1.19
C ALA A 118 10.18 11.80 1.22
N GLN A 119 10.58 11.33 0.03
CA GLN A 119 11.71 10.42 -0.12
C GLN A 119 12.77 11.15 -0.93
N PRO A 120 14.08 11.05 -0.59
CA PRO A 120 15.14 11.80 -1.27
C PRO A 120 15.03 11.78 -2.80
N ASP A 121 14.79 10.60 -3.38
CA ASP A 121 14.67 10.39 -4.83
C ASP A 121 13.22 10.19 -5.31
N GLY A 122 12.23 10.51 -4.46
CA GLY A 122 10.82 10.23 -4.72
C GLY A 122 10.11 11.33 -5.50
N ILE A 123 9.81 11.10 -6.78
CA ILE A 123 9.08 12.08 -7.63
C ILE A 123 7.71 12.44 -7.03
N VAL A 124 6.85 11.42 -6.80
CA VAL A 124 5.47 11.64 -6.34
C VAL A 124 5.42 12.13 -4.90
N SER A 125 6.24 11.57 -4.00
CA SER A 125 6.24 11.97 -2.60
C SER A 125 6.75 13.41 -2.43
N ASN A 126 7.81 13.81 -3.12
CA ASN A 126 8.29 15.19 -3.11
C ASN A 126 7.26 16.15 -3.72
N TYR A 127 6.62 15.77 -4.82
CA TYR A 127 5.56 16.58 -5.43
C TYR A 127 4.39 16.80 -4.45
N LEU A 128 3.90 15.73 -3.82
CA LEU A 128 2.76 15.83 -2.90
C LEU A 128 3.11 16.66 -1.66
N VAL A 129 4.27 16.45 -1.05
CA VAL A 129 4.70 17.22 0.12
C VAL A 129 4.90 18.69 -0.23
N ALA A 130 5.48 19.01 -1.39
CA ALA A 130 5.77 20.40 -1.75
C ALA A 130 4.56 21.16 -2.32
N SER A 131 3.65 20.47 -3.02
CA SER A 131 2.69 21.12 -3.92
C SER A 131 1.23 20.67 -3.77
N ALA A 132 0.92 19.63 -2.99
CA ALA A 132 -0.47 19.20 -2.83
C ALA A 132 -1.30 20.29 -2.14
N LYS A 133 -2.50 20.54 -2.68
CA LYS A 133 -3.45 21.54 -2.17
C LYS A 133 -4.88 21.07 -2.44
N PRO A 134 -5.87 21.59 -1.71
CA PRO A 134 -7.26 21.32 -2.01
C PRO A 134 -7.60 21.61 -3.48
N GLY A 135 -8.39 20.74 -4.10
CA GLY A 135 -8.73 20.75 -5.52
C GLY A 135 -7.77 19.96 -6.43
N LEU A 136 -6.65 19.44 -5.91
CA LEU A 136 -5.81 18.49 -6.66
C LEU A 136 -6.58 17.19 -6.90
N VAL A 137 -6.74 16.79 -8.16
CA VAL A 137 -7.35 15.50 -8.53
C VAL A 137 -6.26 14.48 -8.82
N VAL A 138 -6.41 13.29 -8.25
CA VAL A 138 -5.52 12.14 -8.45
C VAL A 138 -6.30 10.98 -9.04
N ASN A 139 -5.63 10.16 -9.85
CA ASN A 139 -6.16 8.85 -10.22
C ASN A 139 -6.11 7.95 -8.98
N LEU A 140 -7.09 7.07 -8.82
CA LEU A 140 -7.20 6.19 -7.66
C LEU A 140 -7.54 4.77 -8.13
N ALA A 141 -6.81 3.77 -7.66
CA ALA A 141 -7.19 2.36 -7.82
C ALA A 141 -7.96 1.86 -6.59
N PRO A 142 -8.71 0.74 -6.70
CA PRO A 142 -9.33 0.11 -5.54
C PRO A 142 -8.29 -0.22 -4.46
N ALA A 143 -8.70 -0.16 -3.20
CA ALA A 143 -7.87 -0.66 -2.11
C ALA A 143 -7.67 -2.17 -2.24
N THR A 144 -6.45 -2.61 -1.98
CA THR A 144 -6.07 -4.02 -1.97
C THR A 144 -4.89 -4.23 -1.03
N GLY A 145 -4.58 -5.49 -0.73
CA GLY A 145 -3.47 -5.87 0.13
C GLY A 145 -3.78 -7.11 0.96
N THR A 146 -2.74 -7.79 1.41
CA THR A 146 -2.83 -8.94 2.33
C THR A 146 -2.47 -8.56 3.77
N PHE A 147 -1.96 -7.35 3.98
CA PHE A 147 -1.64 -6.80 5.29
C PHE A 147 -2.92 -6.29 5.95
N GLU A 148 -3.71 -7.19 6.54
CA GLU A 148 -5.00 -6.85 7.15
C GLU A 148 -5.23 -7.53 8.50
N LEU A 149 -6.07 -6.91 9.34
CA LEU A 149 -6.53 -7.53 10.58
C LEU A 149 -7.52 -8.68 10.25
N PRO A 150 -7.38 -9.89 10.84
CA PRO A 150 -8.26 -11.01 10.56
C PRO A 150 -9.66 -10.80 11.15
N SER A 151 -10.58 -11.64 10.70
CA SER A 151 -11.90 -11.83 11.30
C SER A 151 -12.09 -13.32 11.64
N PRO A 152 -12.23 -13.71 12.93
CA PRO A 152 -12.33 -12.85 14.11
C PRO A 152 -11.00 -12.15 14.48
N ARG A 153 -11.09 -11.07 15.27
CA ARG A 153 -9.91 -10.38 15.83
C ARG A 153 -9.15 -11.30 16.80
N PRO A 154 -7.81 -11.28 16.84
CA PRO A 154 -7.04 -11.99 17.86
C PRO A 154 -7.30 -11.37 19.25
N ASP A 155 -6.85 -12.00 20.33
CA ASP A 155 -6.98 -11.43 21.69
C ASP A 155 -5.92 -10.35 21.98
N HIS A 156 -4.78 -10.43 21.29
CA HIS A 156 -3.60 -9.60 21.49
C HIS A 156 -3.05 -9.14 20.13
N VAL A 157 -2.84 -7.83 19.98
CA VAL A 157 -2.32 -7.22 18.76
C VAL A 157 -1.09 -6.38 19.10
N LEU A 158 0.02 -6.62 18.40
CA LEU A 158 1.22 -5.78 18.48
C LEU A 158 1.41 -5.05 17.15
N LEU A 159 1.40 -3.73 17.19
CA LEU A 159 1.56 -2.84 16.04
C LEU A 159 2.93 -2.18 16.12
N ILE A 160 3.87 -2.59 15.27
CA ILE A 160 5.22 -2.03 15.20
C ILE A 160 5.34 -1.19 13.93
N SER A 161 5.74 0.07 14.08
CA SER A 161 5.96 0.93 12.92
C SER A 161 7.21 1.80 13.00
N GLY A 162 7.67 2.26 11.84
CA GLY A 162 8.73 3.26 11.75
C GLY A 162 8.48 4.28 10.65
N GLY A 163 8.64 5.57 10.96
CA GLY A 163 8.43 6.66 9.99
C GLY A 163 7.05 6.60 9.32
N SER A 164 7.00 6.65 7.99
CA SER A 164 5.73 6.57 7.24
C SER A 164 5.04 5.21 7.30
N GLY A 165 5.73 4.16 7.77
CA GLY A 165 5.12 2.85 8.02
C GLY A 165 4.06 2.86 9.12
N ILE A 166 3.86 4.00 9.78
CA ILE A 166 2.77 4.20 10.74
C ILE A 166 1.38 4.13 10.11
N THR A 167 1.23 4.43 8.81
CA THR A 167 -0.09 4.58 8.19
C THR A 167 -0.96 3.31 8.19
N PRO A 168 -0.49 2.12 7.74
CA PRO A 168 -1.34 0.94 7.77
C PRO A 168 -1.68 0.51 9.20
N VAL A 169 -0.72 0.59 10.13
CA VAL A 169 -0.97 0.20 11.54
C VAL A 169 -1.81 1.25 12.30
N MET A 170 -1.78 2.52 11.90
CA MET A 170 -2.69 3.54 12.43
C MET A 170 -4.13 3.24 12.01
N SER A 171 -4.33 2.80 10.77
CA SER A 171 -5.64 2.34 10.31
C SER A 171 -6.13 1.13 11.11
N MET A 172 -5.24 0.16 11.40
CA MET A 172 -5.56 -0.98 12.26
C MET A 172 -5.97 -0.52 13.66
N LEU A 173 -5.19 0.35 14.31
CA LEU A 173 -5.50 0.88 15.64
C LEU A 173 -6.85 1.61 15.66
N ARG A 174 -7.06 2.55 14.75
CA ARG A 174 -8.33 3.31 14.66
C ARG A 174 -9.52 2.39 14.44
N THR A 175 -9.36 1.36 13.61
CA THR A 175 -10.42 0.37 13.35
C THR A 175 -10.73 -0.45 14.59
N LEU A 176 -9.72 -0.95 15.32
CA LEU A 176 -9.92 -1.68 16.57
C LEU A 176 -10.64 -0.82 17.63
N VAL A 177 -10.21 0.44 17.80
CA VAL A 177 -10.85 1.39 18.73
C VAL A 177 -12.30 1.67 18.32
N HIS A 178 -12.55 1.88 17.03
CA HIS A 178 -13.91 2.11 16.50
C HIS A 178 -14.84 0.91 16.73
N GLU A 179 -14.32 -0.31 16.60
CA GLU A 179 -15.06 -1.56 16.83
C GLU A 179 -15.33 -1.84 18.33
N GLY A 180 -14.79 -1.03 19.25
CA GLY A 180 -14.87 -1.28 20.68
C GLY A 180 -14.09 -2.53 21.11
N TYR A 181 -12.99 -2.83 20.41
CA TYR A 181 -12.16 -3.99 20.68
C TYR A 181 -11.60 -3.98 22.10
N THR A 182 -11.78 -5.08 22.83
CA THR A 182 -11.40 -5.19 24.26
C THR A 182 -10.12 -5.98 24.50
N GLY A 183 -9.55 -6.61 23.47
CA GLY A 183 -8.27 -7.30 23.58
C GLY A 183 -7.11 -6.33 23.75
N ARG A 184 -5.91 -6.82 24.09
CA ARG A 184 -4.76 -5.92 24.32
C ARG A 184 -4.18 -5.45 22.98
N VAL A 185 -3.82 -4.17 22.92
CA VAL A 185 -3.10 -3.57 21.80
C VAL A 185 -1.85 -2.88 22.34
N ALA A 186 -0.69 -3.22 21.77
CA ALA A 186 0.53 -2.46 21.98
C ALA A 186 0.93 -1.80 20.67
N PHE A 187 1.23 -0.50 20.69
CA PHE A 187 1.69 0.28 19.54
C PHE A 187 3.11 0.76 19.81
N LEU A 188 4.09 0.18 19.13
CA LEU A 188 5.50 0.55 19.23
C LEU A 188 5.92 1.32 17.98
N HIS A 189 6.19 2.62 18.13
CA HIS A 189 6.56 3.49 17.02
C HIS A 189 8.01 3.97 17.10
N TYR A 190 8.75 3.78 16.02
CA TYR A 190 10.11 4.27 15.84
C TYR A 190 10.16 5.54 15.01
N ALA A 191 10.88 6.54 15.51
CA ALA A 191 11.16 7.80 14.83
C ALA A 191 12.58 8.28 15.15
N TYR A 192 13.11 9.25 14.41
CA TYR A 192 14.42 9.84 14.74
C TYR A 192 14.31 10.66 16.03
N THR A 193 13.37 11.59 16.03
CA THR A 193 13.06 12.47 17.15
C THR A 193 11.56 12.50 17.40
N GLU A 194 11.17 13.16 18.47
CA GLU A 194 9.76 13.32 18.82
C GLU A 194 8.96 14.16 17.80
N ASN A 195 9.65 14.99 17.00
CA ASN A 195 9.06 15.83 15.96
C ASN A 195 8.77 15.06 14.66
N ASP A 196 9.29 13.84 14.54
CA ASP A 196 9.12 12.99 13.37
C ASP A 196 7.92 12.03 13.50
N VAL A 197 7.21 12.07 14.64
CA VAL A 197 6.07 11.19 14.94
C VAL A 197 4.78 11.76 14.36
N CYS A 198 4.35 11.21 13.23
CA CYS A 198 3.00 11.48 12.72
C CYS A 198 1.94 10.96 13.71
N TYR A 199 0.80 11.65 13.78
CA TYR A 199 -0.35 11.27 14.63
C TYR A 199 -0.07 11.21 16.14
N ARG A 200 1.05 11.76 16.63
CA ARG A 200 1.44 11.67 18.05
C ARG A 200 0.33 12.05 19.02
N ALA A 201 -0.24 13.26 18.87
CA ALA A 201 -1.30 13.74 19.75
C ALA A 201 -2.56 12.87 19.73
N GLU A 202 -2.83 12.19 18.61
CA GLU A 202 -3.94 11.25 18.50
C GLU A 202 -3.63 9.92 19.18
N LEU A 203 -2.43 9.39 18.98
CA LEU A 203 -1.97 8.18 19.66
C LEU A 203 -1.97 8.35 21.18
N ASP A 204 -1.43 9.47 21.68
CA ASP A 204 -1.43 9.81 23.10
C ASP A 204 -2.87 9.85 23.66
N ARG A 205 -3.80 10.45 22.90
CA ARG A 205 -5.22 10.50 23.26
C ARG A 205 -5.86 9.12 23.25
N ILE A 206 -5.61 8.29 22.24
CA ILE A 206 -6.14 6.93 22.17
C ILE A 206 -5.66 6.11 23.37
N ALA A 207 -4.37 6.18 23.71
CA ALA A 207 -3.81 5.49 24.87
C ALA A 207 -4.44 5.96 26.19
N ALA A 208 -4.69 7.27 26.33
CA ALA A 208 -5.32 7.83 27.52
C ALA A 208 -6.82 7.49 27.65
N GLU A 209 -7.51 7.26 26.52
CA GLU A 209 -8.94 6.98 26.47
C GLU A 209 -9.27 5.48 26.53
N ASN A 210 -8.29 4.58 26.35
CA ASN A 210 -8.51 3.13 26.24
C ASN A 210 -7.50 2.35 27.10
N ASP A 211 -7.98 1.77 28.22
CA ASP A 211 -7.14 1.02 29.18
C ASP A 211 -6.46 -0.23 28.58
N ASN A 212 -6.89 -0.69 27.40
CA ASN A 212 -6.33 -1.85 26.69
C ASN A 212 -5.33 -1.48 25.59
N VAL A 213 -5.04 -0.19 25.39
CA VAL A 213 -4.10 0.30 24.36
C VAL A 213 -2.88 0.95 25.02
N ASP A 214 -1.73 0.31 24.86
CA ASP A 214 -0.43 0.84 25.27
C ASP A 214 0.31 1.43 24.06
N VAL A 215 0.83 2.65 24.15
CA VAL A 215 1.64 3.29 23.09
C VAL A 215 3.03 3.60 23.60
N LEU A 216 4.06 3.08 22.93
CA LEU A 216 5.46 3.33 23.22
C LEU A 216 6.14 3.99 22.02
N TYR A 217 7.03 4.93 22.33
CA TYR A 217 7.84 5.64 21.35
C TYR A 217 9.31 5.28 21.53
N ALA A 218 9.96 4.87 20.45
CA ALA A 218 11.38 4.60 20.40
C ALA A 218 12.09 5.62 19.52
N TYR A 219 13.08 6.33 20.06
CA TYR A 219 13.82 7.35 19.32
C TYR A 219 15.26 6.93 19.05
N THR A 220 15.71 7.09 17.81
CA THR A 220 17.06 6.69 17.38
C THR A 220 18.07 7.84 17.40
N ASP A 221 17.61 9.10 17.38
CA ASP A 221 18.45 10.31 17.37
C ASP A 221 18.14 11.27 18.54
N GLN A 222 17.29 10.84 19.48
CA GLN A 222 16.91 11.62 20.66
C GLN A 222 16.92 10.77 21.93
N GLN A 223 17.60 11.25 22.97
CA GLN A 223 17.75 10.54 24.26
C GLN A 223 16.71 10.92 25.32
N ASN A 224 15.92 11.97 25.09
CA ASN A 224 14.87 12.42 26.03
C ASN A 224 13.49 12.29 25.38
N GLY A 225 12.42 12.17 26.15
CA GLY A 225 11.03 12.23 25.66
C GLY A 225 10.51 10.98 24.93
N GLY A 226 11.37 10.01 24.62
CA GLY A 226 11.00 8.66 24.18
C GLY A 226 10.83 7.72 25.37
N HIS A 227 10.11 6.62 25.16
CA HIS A 227 10.02 5.53 26.14
C HIS A 227 11.21 4.57 26.01
N LEU A 228 11.72 4.42 24.79
CA LEU A 228 12.82 3.53 24.41
C LEU A 228 13.81 4.28 23.52
N HIS A 229 15.05 3.77 23.43
CA HIS A 229 16.14 4.41 22.67
C HIS A 229 16.95 3.40 21.88
N GLY A 230 17.32 3.77 20.66
CA GLY A 230 18.13 2.92 19.78
C GLY A 230 17.29 2.02 18.88
N PHE A 231 17.89 0.92 18.42
CA PHE A 231 17.29 0.00 17.45
C PHE A 231 16.50 -1.11 18.13
N PHE A 232 15.56 -1.70 17.39
CA PHE A 232 14.73 -2.79 17.91
C PHE A 232 15.56 -3.98 18.38
N ASP A 233 15.26 -4.45 19.59
CA ASP A 233 15.79 -5.66 20.18
C ASP A 233 14.74 -6.35 21.08
N THR A 234 15.16 -7.42 21.77
CA THR A 234 14.31 -8.18 22.68
C THR A 234 13.89 -7.37 23.92
N GLU A 235 14.68 -6.40 24.37
CA GLU A 235 14.30 -5.52 25.49
C GLU A 235 13.14 -4.61 25.08
N HIS A 236 13.22 -4.01 23.89
CA HIS A 236 12.16 -3.19 23.32
C HIS A 236 10.86 -3.99 23.14
N LEU A 237 10.97 -5.23 22.64
CA LEU A 237 9.82 -6.12 22.49
C LEU A 237 9.15 -6.43 23.84
N ASN A 238 9.93 -6.78 24.85
CA ASN A 238 9.42 -7.09 26.19
C ASN A 238 8.82 -5.87 26.90
N ALA A 239 9.39 -4.68 26.67
CA ALA A 239 8.86 -3.43 27.22
C ALA A 239 7.50 -3.07 26.60
N ALA A 240 7.36 -3.23 25.28
CA ALA A 240 6.14 -2.89 24.56
C ALA A 240 5.03 -3.94 24.73
N ALA A 241 5.38 -5.22 24.66
CA ALA A 241 4.42 -6.32 24.73
C ALA A 241 5.05 -7.54 25.41
N PRO A 242 5.09 -7.59 26.75
CA PRO A 242 5.60 -8.77 27.48
C PRO A 242 4.78 -10.06 27.21
N TRP A 243 3.63 -9.92 26.56
CA TRP A 243 2.72 -10.99 26.13
C TRP A 243 2.85 -11.32 24.62
N HIS A 244 3.91 -10.85 23.94
CA HIS A 244 4.12 -10.96 22.49
C HIS A 244 3.97 -12.39 21.93
N ALA A 245 4.29 -13.43 22.71
CA ALA A 245 4.17 -14.83 22.28
C ALA A 245 2.73 -15.27 21.96
N SER A 246 1.72 -14.51 22.39
CA SER A 246 0.30 -14.75 22.11
C SER A 246 -0.31 -13.68 21.20
N ALA A 247 0.50 -12.75 20.70
CA ALA A 247 0.05 -11.63 19.87
C ALA A 247 0.18 -11.95 18.39
N GLN A 248 -0.75 -11.44 17.59
CA GLN A 248 -0.47 -11.22 16.18
C GLN A 248 0.25 -9.88 16.03
N THR A 249 1.42 -9.92 15.37
CA THR A 249 2.29 -8.76 15.22
C THR A 249 2.22 -8.23 13.79
N TYR A 250 1.99 -6.93 13.65
CA TYR A 250 1.94 -6.22 12.39
C TYR A 250 3.08 -5.20 12.33
N LEU A 251 3.93 -5.34 11.32
CA LEU A 251 5.18 -4.61 11.20
C LEU A 251 5.22 -3.82 9.89
N CYS A 252 5.44 -2.51 9.97
CA CYS A 252 5.69 -1.70 8.79
C CYS A 252 6.65 -0.54 9.07
N GLY A 253 7.78 -0.49 8.36
CA GLY A 253 8.79 0.54 8.59
C GLY A 253 10.01 0.44 7.68
N PRO A 254 11.09 1.19 8.00
CA PRO A 254 12.30 1.20 7.19
C PRO A 254 13.05 -0.14 7.29
N PRO A 255 13.87 -0.52 6.28
CA PRO A 255 14.49 -1.84 6.19
C PRO A 255 15.29 -2.26 7.42
N GLY A 256 15.97 -1.31 8.09
CA GLY A 256 16.71 -1.58 9.32
C GLY A 256 15.82 -2.05 10.47
N LEU A 257 14.65 -1.42 10.66
CA LEU A 257 13.66 -1.85 11.65
C LEU A 257 13.07 -3.21 11.25
N MET A 258 12.70 -3.37 9.98
CA MET A 258 12.11 -4.61 9.48
C MET A 258 13.03 -5.81 9.73
N LYS A 259 14.32 -5.65 9.43
CA LYS A 259 15.36 -6.66 9.65
C LYS A 259 15.55 -6.97 11.13
N GLY A 260 15.60 -5.96 11.99
CA GLY A 260 15.76 -6.15 13.44
C GLY A 260 14.60 -6.95 14.04
N VAL A 261 13.36 -6.59 13.70
CA VAL A 261 12.17 -7.28 14.20
C VAL A 261 12.11 -8.72 13.69
N ARG A 262 12.35 -8.96 12.39
CA ARG A 262 12.40 -10.31 11.81
C ARG A 262 13.42 -11.19 12.53
N SER A 263 14.64 -10.68 12.73
CA SER A 263 15.69 -11.43 13.44
C SER A 263 15.27 -11.86 14.84
N VAL A 264 14.70 -10.94 15.62
CA VAL A 264 14.24 -11.25 16.99
C VAL A 264 13.08 -12.26 16.97
N PHE A 265 12.13 -12.12 16.03
CA PHE A 265 11.01 -13.04 15.92
C PHE A 265 11.44 -14.43 15.45
N ASP A 266 12.41 -14.52 14.54
CA ASP A 266 13.00 -15.78 14.10
C ASP A 266 13.72 -16.49 15.26
N ASP A 267 14.53 -15.76 16.04
CA ASP A 267 15.23 -16.30 17.22
C ASP A 267 14.26 -16.82 18.29
N LEU A 268 13.07 -16.24 18.37
CA LEU A 268 12.00 -16.64 19.29
C LEU A 268 11.06 -17.72 18.71
N GLY A 269 11.20 -18.08 17.43
CA GLY A 269 10.29 -19.01 16.75
C GLY A 269 8.87 -18.48 16.57
N LEU A 270 8.71 -17.16 16.44
CA LEU A 270 7.42 -16.46 16.33
C LEU A 270 7.12 -15.91 14.92
N SER A 271 7.91 -16.28 13.92
CA SER A 271 7.81 -15.74 12.55
C SER A 271 6.43 -15.93 11.91
N GLU A 272 5.71 -17.02 12.25
CA GLU A 272 4.34 -17.27 11.75
C GLU A 272 3.30 -16.28 12.29
N SER A 273 3.61 -15.59 13.39
CA SER A 273 2.75 -14.56 13.99
C SER A 273 3.16 -13.13 13.59
N LEU A 274 4.15 -13.00 12.70
CA LEU A 274 4.67 -11.72 12.22
C LEU A 274 4.19 -11.44 10.79
N PHE A 275 3.28 -10.50 10.64
CA PHE A 275 2.82 -9.96 9.36
C PHE A 275 3.59 -8.67 9.08
N SER A 276 4.05 -8.47 7.84
CA SER A 276 4.84 -7.29 7.52
C SER A 276 4.55 -6.70 6.15
N GLU A 277 4.59 -5.37 6.04
CA GLU A 277 4.46 -4.61 4.80
C GLU A 277 5.63 -3.61 4.66
N GLU A 278 6.14 -3.39 3.45
CA GLU A 278 7.36 -2.62 3.20
C GLU A 278 7.18 -1.58 2.09
N PHE A 279 7.56 -0.32 2.36
CA PHE A 279 7.41 0.83 1.44
C PHE A 279 8.74 1.29 0.82
N VAL A 280 9.57 0.35 0.35
CA VAL A 280 10.86 0.69 -0.25
C VAL A 280 10.93 0.14 -1.66
N THR A 281 11.33 1.01 -2.59
CA THR A 281 11.75 0.59 -3.92
C THR A 281 13.00 -0.23 -3.76
N ALA A 282 12.91 -1.52 -4.05
CA ALA A 282 14.07 -2.36 -4.07
C ALA A 282 15.05 -1.79 -5.10
N VAL A 283 16.26 -1.46 -4.66
CA VAL A 283 17.31 -1.03 -5.58
C VAL A 283 17.72 -2.29 -6.36
N PRO A 284 17.57 -2.33 -7.69
CA PRO A 284 18.07 -3.44 -8.46
C PRO A 284 19.58 -3.52 -8.22
N VAL A 285 20.03 -4.64 -7.65
CA VAL A 285 21.45 -4.97 -7.64
C VAL A 285 21.78 -5.39 -9.06
N VAL A 286 22.26 -4.44 -9.86
CA VAL A 286 22.86 -4.75 -11.16
C VAL A 286 24.12 -5.56 -10.87
N ASP A 287 24.05 -6.87 -11.08
CA ASP A 287 25.26 -7.68 -11.15
C ASP A 287 26.08 -7.14 -12.32
N GLY A 288 27.33 -6.77 -12.09
CA GLY A 288 28.23 -6.25 -13.13
C GLY A 288 28.52 -7.23 -14.27
N ASP A 289 28.02 -8.47 -14.15
CA ASP A 289 28.10 -9.56 -15.13
C ASP A 289 26.71 -9.97 -15.68
N ALA A 290 25.71 -9.09 -15.60
CA ALA A 290 24.39 -9.31 -16.22
C ALA A 290 24.57 -9.68 -17.70
N SER A 291 24.20 -10.91 -18.04
CA SER A 291 24.35 -11.50 -19.35
C SER A 291 23.16 -12.39 -19.65
N GLY A 292 22.90 -12.61 -20.94
CA GLY A 292 21.76 -13.39 -21.42
C GLY A 292 20.69 -12.52 -22.09
N THR A 293 19.61 -13.17 -22.47
CA THR A 293 18.48 -12.59 -23.21
C THR A 293 17.21 -12.68 -22.39
N VAL A 294 16.47 -11.57 -22.35
CA VAL A 294 15.10 -11.56 -21.83
C VAL A 294 14.14 -11.67 -23.01
N SER A 295 13.44 -12.80 -23.11
CA SER A 295 12.38 -13.02 -24.08
C SER A 295 11.03 -12.69 -23.44
N PHE A 296 10.27 -11.78 -24.07
CA PHE A 296 8.88 -11.49 -23.75
C PHE A 296 8.00 -12.22 -24.78
N SER A 297 7.76 -13.52 -24.55
CA SER A 297 7.13 -14.42 -25.53
C SER A 297 5.69 -14.06 -25.86
N GLY A 298 4.94 -13.48 -24.91
CA GLY A 298 3.57 -12.98 -25.13
C GLY A 298 3.51 -11.90 -26.22
N SER A 299 4.54 -11.06 -26.30
CA SER A 299 4.67 -9.95 -27.24
C SER A 299 5.68 -10.20 -28.37
N SER A 300 6.37 -11.35 -28.38
CA SER A 300 7.43 -11.71 -29.34
C SER A 300 8.55 -10.66 -29.43
N VAL A 301 8.92 -10.08 -28.28
CA VAL A 301 9.99 -9.09 -28.15
C VAL A 301 11.15 -9.69 -27.36
N GLU A 302 12.38 -9.37 -27.74
CA GLU A 302 13.59 -9.77 -27.02
C GLU A 302 14.43 -8.54 -26.70
N ALA A 303 15.06 -8.57 -25.53
CA ALA A 303 16.00 -7.55 -25.09
C ALA A 303 17.25 -8.20 -24.48
N GLU A 304 18.38 -7.51 -24.54
CA GLU A 304 19.57 -7.92 -23.80
C GLU A 304 19.31 -7.75 -22.30
N ASN A 305 19.74 -8.74 -21.50
CA ASN A 305 19.69 -8.63 -20.05
C ASN A 305 20.70 -7.57 -19.56
N ASP A 306 20.20 -6.40 -19.18
CA ASP A 306 20.99 -5.28 -18.65
C ASP A 306 21.13 -5.27 -17.11
N GLY A 307 20.59 -6.30 -16.44
CA GLY A 307 20.58 -6.44 -14.99
C GLY A 307 19.54 -5.57 -14.26
N ALA A 308 18.73 -4.79 -14.97
CA ALA A 308 17.59 -4.09 -14.41
C ALA A 308 16.43 -5.05 -14.11
N THR A 309 15.36 -4.56 -13.48
CA THR A 309 14.17 -5.37 -13.23
C THR A 309 13.48 -5.75 -14.55
N LEU A 310 12.81 -6.90 -14.60
CA LEU A 310 12.08 -7.33 -15.80
C LEU A 310 11.05 -6.30 -16.27
N LEU A 311 10.47 -5.53 -15.35
CA LEU A 311 9.57 -4.44 -15.69
C LEU A 311 10.28 -3.32 -16.46
N GLU A 312 11.44 -2.87 -15.96
CA GLU A 312 12.21 -1.81 -16.63
C GLU A 312 12.73 -2.27 -17.99
N GLN A 313 13.19 -3.53 -18.10
CA GLN A 313 13.62 -4.10 -19.36
C GLN A 313 12.46 -4.20 -20.37
N ALA A 314 11.26 -4.57 -19.94
CA ALA A 314 10.07 -4.57 -20.79
C ALA A 314 9.72 -3.16 -21.28
N GLU A 315 9.72 -2.16 -20.39
CA GLU A 315 9.45 -0.77 -20.74
C GLU A 315 10.49 -0.20 -21.72
N ASN A 316 11.78 -0.49 -21.49
CA ASN A 316 12.88 -0.09 -22.36
C ASN A 316 12.77 -0.75 -23.75
N ALA A 317 12.24 -1.97 -23.82
CA ALA A 317 11.94 -2.67 -25.06
C ALA A 317 10.67 -2.15 -25.77
N GLY A 318 10.00 -1.13 -25.21
CA GLY A 318 8.81 -0.51 -25.78
C GLY A 318 7.50 -1.22 -25.44
N LEU A 319 7.52 -2.18 -24.51
CA LEU A 319 6.32 -2.84 -24.00
C LEU A 319 5.65 -1.99 -22.91
N THR A 320 4.37 -2.25 -22.69
CA THR A 320 3.57 -1.58 -21.65
C THR A 320 2.88 -2.62 -20.76
N PRO A 321 3.64 -3.47 -20.04
CA PRO A 321 3.04 -4.39 -19.08
C PRO A 321 2.27 -3.61 -18.01
N GLU A 322 1.25 -4.24 -17.43
CA GLU A 322 0.55 -3.63 -16.30
C GLU A 322 1.53 -3.46 -15.12
N PHE A 323 1.59 -2.29 -14.51
CA PHE A 323 2.40 -2.06 -13.32
C PHE A 323 1.78 -1.00 -12.42
N GLY A 324 2.24 -0.96 -11.17
CA GLY A 324 1.76 0.00 -10.19
C GLY A 324 2.85 0.49 -9.24
N CYS A 325 3.14 -0.30 -8.20
CA CYS A 325 4.01 0.11 -7.10
C CYS A 325 5.48 0.28 -7.49
N ARG A 326 5.99 -0.58 -8.38
CA ARG A 326 7.44 -0.79 -8.64
C ARG A 326 8.28 -1.25 -7.43
N MET A 327 7.64 -1.85 -6.43
CA MET A 327 8.28 -2.23 -5.15
C MET A 327 7.86 -3.63 -4.67
N GLY A 328 7.17 -4.40 -5.51
CA GLY A 328 6.72 -5.76 -5.20
C GLY A 328 5.57 -5.87 -4.20
N ILE A 329 4.84 -4.79 -3.95
CA ILE A 329 3.74 -4.80 -2.96
C ILE A 329 2.35 -4.92 -3.58
N CYS A 330 2.15 -4.43 -4.80
CA CYS A 330 0.80 -4.32 -5.37
C CYS A 330 0.36 -5.45 -6.30
N PHE A 331 1.29 -6.34 -6.68
CA PHE A 331 1.01 -7.48 -7.58
C PHE A 331 0.42 -7.11 -8.96
N THR A 332 0.38 -5.83 -9.33
CA THR A 332 -0.13 -5.41 -10.66
C THR A 332 0.76 -5.88 -11.80
N CYS A 333 2.08 -5.93 -11.58
CA CYS A 333 3.04 -6.42 -12.58
C CYS A 333 3.29 -7.92 -12.48
N THR A 334 2.29 -8.70 -12.07
CA THR A 334 2.43 -10.16 -12.04
C THR A 334 2.36 -10.71 -13.46
N ALA A 335 3.33 -11.54 -13.82
CA ALA A 335 3.37 -12.26 -15.09
C ALA A 335 3.91 -13.68 -14.88
N ILE A 336 3.69 -14.55 -15.87
CA ILE A 336 4.19 -15.93 -15.81
C ILE A 336 5.62 -15.96 -16.34
N LYS A 337 6.56 -16.43 -15.54
CA LYS A 337 7.90 -16.80 -15.99
C LYS A 337 7.85 -18.22 -16.55
N LYS A 338 7.94 -18.37 -17.87
CA LYS A 338 7.90 -19.67 -18.56
C LYS A 338 9.17 -20.49 -18.31
N SER A 339 10.32 -19.83 -18.33
CA SER A 339 11.60 -20.49 -18.10
C SER A 339 12.67 -19.50 -17.63
N GLY A 340 13.80 -20.03 -17.16
CA GLY A 340 14.94 -19.23 -16.69
C GLY A 340 14.95 -18.98 -15.18
N CYS A 341 16.00 -18.30 -14.73
CA CYS A 341 16.23 -17.99 -13.33
C CYS A 341 16.02 -16.51 -13.07
N THR A 342 15.32 -16.17 -12.00
CA THR A 342 15.15 -14.80 -11.54
C THR A 342 15.56 -14.67 -10.09
N ARG A 343 16.19 -13.54 -9.76
CA ARG A 343 16.50 -13.15 -8.39
C ARG A 343 15.47 -12.13 -7.92
N ASN A 344 14.88 -12.38 -6.77
CA ASN A 344 14.06 -11.39 -6.09
C ASN A 344 14.98 -10.33 -5.45
N VAL A 345 14.85 -9.06 -5.85
CA VAL A 345 15.72 -7.99 -5.32
C VAL A 345 15.46 -7.65 -3.86
N LYS A 346 14.33 -8.06 -3.30
CA LYS A 346 13.98 -7.85 -1.89
C LYS A 346 14.55 -8.94 -0.98
N THR A 347 14.39 -10.21 -1.39
CA THR A 347 14.79 -11.36 -0.56
C THR A 347 16.16 -11.91 -0.93
N GLY A 348 16.65 -11.60 -2.13
CA GLY A 348 17.85 -12.20 -2.72
C GLY A 348 17.65 -13.64 -3.19
N GLU A 349 16.45 -14.21 -3.00
CA GLU A 349 16.14 -15.58 -3.37
C GLU A 349 16.17 -15.77 -4.89
N LEU A 350 16.70 -16.91 -5.30
CA LEU A 350 16.70 -17.36 -6.68
C LEU A 350 15.51 -18.29 -6.89
N ASP A 351 14.78 -18.04 -7.98
CA ASP A 351 13.69 -18.88 -8.45
C ASP A 351 14.02 -19.34 -9.87
N SER A 352 14.15 -20.65 -10.06
CA SER A 352 14.36 -21.30 -11.36
C SER A 352 13.18 -22.17 -11.80
N ASP A 353 12.08 -22.15 -11.06
CA ASP A 353 10.92 -22.99 -11.36
C ASP A 353 10.20 -22.44 -12.61
N PRO A 354 9.91 -23.30 -13.61
CA PRO A 354 9.19 -22.89 -14.81
C PRO A 354 7.71 -22.71 -14.52
N ASP A 355 7.04 -21.91 -15.37
CA ASP A 355 5.61 -21.60 -15.30
C ASP A 355 5.15 -21.03 -13.94
N ASN A 356 6.02 -20.28 -13.26
CA ASN A 356 5.71 -19.63 -11.98
C ASN A 356 5.27 -18.17 -12.15
N GLU A 357 4.35 -17.70 -11.30
CA GLU A 357 3.96 -16.29 -11.24
C GLU A 357 5.02 -15.47 -10.51
N ILE A 358 5.49 -14.40 -11.15
CA ILE A 358 6.49 -13.49 -10.59
C ILE A 358 6.05 -12.03 -10.75
N GLN A 359 6.57 -11.15 -9.89
CA GLN A 359 6.34 -9.70 -9.99
C GLN A 359 7.49 -9.04 -10.75
N LEU A 360 7.25 -8.60 -11.99
CA LEU A 360 8.28 -8.05 -12.89
C LEU A 360 9.12 -6.92 -12.28
N CYS A 361 8.52 -6.09 -11.43
CA CYS A 361 9.19 -4.94 -10.81
C CYS A 361 10.17 -5.27 -9.69
N ILE A 362 10.23 -6.52 -9.23
CA ILE A 362 11.20 -6.97 -8.21
C ILE A 362 11.94 -8.25 -8.61
N SER A 363 11.74 -8.71 -9.84
CA SER A 363 12.44 -9.86 -10.39
C SER A 363 13.52 -9.36 -11.35
N VAL A 364 14.77 -9.72 -11.07
CA VAL A 364 15.92 -9.48 -11.96
C VAL A 364 16.31 -10.81 -12.60
N PRO A 365 16.46 -10.87 -13.93
CA PRO A 365 16.87 -12.09 -14.61
C PRO A 365 18.34 -12.45 -14.30
N VAL A 366 18.58 -13.75 -14.08
CA VAL A 366 19.91 -14.34 -13.87
C VAL A 366 20.21 -15.25 -15.05
N GLY A 367 20.74 -14.66 -16.12
CA GLY A 367 20.93 -15.34 -17.41
C GLY A 367 19.74 -15.12 -18.35
N ASP A 368 19.48 -16.12 -19.20
CA ASP A 368 18.34 -16.13 -20.10
C ASP A 368 17.03 -16.38 -19.33
N VAL A 369 15.97 -15.65 -19.67
CA VAL A 369 14.64 -15.83 -19.09
C VAL A 369 13.56 -15.63 -20.15
N ASP A 370 12.44 -16.33 -20.00
CA ASP A 370 11.25 -16.15 -20.85
C ASP A 370 10.04 -15.79 -19.99
N ILE A 371 9.41 -14.66 -20.33
CA ILE A 371 8.30 -14.03 -19.62
C ILE A 371 7.09 -13.91 -20.56
N ASP A 372 5.91 -14.30 -20.05
CA ASP A 372 4.63 -14.21 -20.75
C ASP A 372 4.03 -12.79 -20.63
N VAL A 373 4.64 -11.84 -21.36
CA VAL A 373 4.24 -10.42 -21.47
C VAL A 373 4.15 -10.01 -22.91
#